data_AF-A0A662IVU6-F1
#
_entry.id   AF-A0A662IVU6-F1
#
_cell.length_a   1.000
_cell.length_b   1.000
_cell.length_c   1.000
_cell.angle_alpha   90.00
_cell.angle_beta   90.00
_cell.angle_gamma   90.00
#
_symmetry.space_group_name_H-M   'P 1'
#
loop_
_entity.id
_entity.type
_entity.pdbx_description
1 polymer ?
#
loop_
_entity_poly.entity_id
_entity_poly.type
_entity_poly.pdbx_seq_one_letter_code
_entity_poly.pdbx_strand_id
1 'polypeptide(L)' 'VISVDTERRKYYKEVKLPARVKPDTAKASYKNGVLEVKLEKLEKGRERGTRIVVE' A
#
# COMPACT_ATOMS: atom_id res chain seq x y z
N VAL A 1 -1.61 0.40 10.78
CA VAL A 1 -0.92 1.47 11.54
C VAL A 1 0.37 1.83 10.80
N ILE A 2 0.67 3.12 10.62
CA ILE A 2 1.94 3.59 10.04
C ILE A 2 2.68 4.38 11.12
N SER A 3 3.90 3.95 11.45
CA SER A 3 4.79 4.62 12.39
C SER A 3 6.14 4.86 11.71
N VAL A 4 6.64 6.08 11.80
CA VAL A 4 7.97 6.44 11.31
C VAL A 4 8.69 7.19 12.43
N ASP A 5 9.84 6.65 12.85
CA ASP A 5 10.76 7.34 13.75
C ASP A 5 11.86 8.00 12.91
N THR A 6 11.98 9.31 13.03
CA THR A 6 13.05 10.10 12.41
C THR A 6 13.61 11.05 13.44
N GLU A 7 14.90 11.41 13.35
CA GLU A 7 15.56 12.32 14.30
C GLU A 7 14.83 13.65 14.51
N ARG A 8 14.09 14.13 13.50
CA ARG A 8 13.38 15.42 13.57
C ARG A 8 11.98 15.33 14.17
N ARG A 9 11.28 14.21 13.99
CA ARG A 9 9.93 14.01 14.51
C ARG A 9 9.51 12.54 14.49
N LYS A 10 8.69 12.16 15.46
CA LYS A 10 7.93 10.92 15.45
C LYS A 10 6.59 11.16 14.76
N TYR A 11 6.26 10.35 13.77
CA TYR A 11 5.00 10.47 13.03
C TYR A 11 4.21 9.17 13.13
N TYR A 12 2.95 9.30 13.56
CA TYR A 12 1.99 8.21 13.66
C TYR A 12 0.73 8.56 12.87
N LYS A 13 0.25 7.63 12.06
CA LYS A 13 -1.04 7.76 11.39
C LYS A 13 -1.73 6.42 11.22
N GLU A 14 -3.03 6.44 11.51
CA GLU A 14 -3.96 5.39 11.13
C GLU A 14 -4.72 5.79 9.87
N VAL A 15 -4.81 4.85 8.93
CA VAL A 15 -5.51 5.04 7.66
C VAL A 15 -6.40 3.84 7.45
N LYS A 16 -7.68 4.09 7.13
CA LYS A 16 -8.59 3.02 6.72
C LYS A 16 -8.19 2.53 5.35
N LEU A 17 -7.96 1.22 5.23
CA LEU A 17 -7.66 0.60 3.94
C LEU A 17 -8.94 0.43 3.14
N PRO A 18 -8.92 0.63 1.81
CA PRO A 18 -10.09 0.47 0.96
C PRO A 18 -10.46 -1.00 0.72
N ALA A 19 -9.64 -1.95 1.16
CA ALA A 19 -9.85 -3.38 0.99
C ALA A 19 -9.15 -4.18 2.10
N ARG A 20 -9.55 -5.45 2.26
CA ARG A 20 -8.82 -6.42 3.08
C ARG A 20 -7.48 -6.76 2.41
N VAL A 21 -6.44 -6.93 3.22
CA VAL A 21 -5.06 -7.19 2.79
C VAL A 21 -4.47 -8.37 3.54
N LYS A 22 -3.38 -8.95 3.04
CA LYS A 22 -2.55 -9.95 3.71
C LYS A 22 -1.46 -9.23 4.54
N PRO A 23 -1.57 -9.15 5.88
CA PRO A 23 -0.68 -8.32 6.69
C PRO A 23 0.79 -8.75 6.64
N ASP A 24 1.03 -10.05 6.53
CA ASP A 24 2.33 -10.73 6.46
C ASP A 24 3.12 -10.42 5.19
N THR A 25 2.45 -9.99 4.12
CA THR A 25 3.08 -9.66 2.82
C THR A 25 3.54 -8.21 2.70
N ALA A 26 3.36 -7.41 3.76
CA ALA A 26 3.63 -5.98 3.72
C ALA A 26 5.11 -5.68 3.43
N LYS A 27 5.34 -4.72 2.52
CA LYS A 27 6.68 -4.19 2.21
C LYS A 27 6.68 -2.68 2.39
N ALA A 28 7.79 -2.16 2.90
CA ALA A 28 7.97 -0.71 3.07
C ALA A 28 9.32 -0.28 2.51
N SER A 29 9.37 0.92 1.91
CA SER A 29 10.62 1.57 1.52
C SER A 29 10.58 3.04 1.89
N TYR A 30 11.73 3.60 2.28
CA TYR A 30 11.87 5.02 2.58
C TYR A 30 12.97 5.61 1.72
N LYS A 31 12.62 6.53 0.83
CA LYS A 31 13.57 7.15 -0.10
C LYS A 31 13.28 8.63 -0.22
N ASN A 32 14.32 9.46 -0.01
CA ASN A 32 14.26 10.91 -0.14
C ASN A 32 13.11 11.56 0.65
N GLY A 33 12.84 11.09 1.87
CA GLY A 33 11.76 11.65 2.70
C GLY A 33 10.37 11.06 2.49
N VAL A 34 10.21 10.11 1.56
CA VAL A 34 8.92 9.50 1.23
C VAL A 34 8.87 8.05 1.71
N LEU A 35 7.87 7.74 2.54
CA LEU A 35 7.53 6.37 2.92
C LEU A 35 6.56 5.76 1.90
N GLU A 36 6.98 4.70 1.21
CA GLU A 36 6.13 3.86 0.38
C GLU A 36 5.77 2.58 1.14
N VAL A 37 4.49 2.26 1.26
CA VAL A 37 4.00 0.99 1.84
C VAL A 37 3.18 0.23 0.79
N LYS A 38 3.58 -1.01 0.51
CA LYS A 38 2.92 -1.91 -0.44
C LYS A 38 2.29 -3.07 0.33
N LEU A 39 0.99 -3.26 0.12
CA LEU A 39 0.17 -4.30 0.75
C LEU A 39 -0.50 -5.15 -0.33
N GLU A 40 -0.40 -6.47 -0.24
CA GLU A 40 -1.14 -7.36 -1.13
C GLU A 40 -2.60 -7.45 -0.67
N LYS A 41 -3.54 -7.29 -1.61
CA LYS A 41 -4.96 -7.49 -1.32
C LYS A 41 -5.23 -8.95 -0.98
N LEU A 42 -6.15 -9.18 -0.04
CA LEU A 42 -6.55 -10.54 0.35
C LEU A 42 -7.23 -11.26 -0.82
N GLU A 43 -8.10 -10.55 -1.53
CA GLU A 43 -8.72 -11.01 -2.76
C GLU A 43 -7.89 -10.56 -3.97
N LYS A 44 -7.54 -11.50 -4.85
CA LYS A 44 -7.07 -11.17 -6.20
C LYS A 44 -8.25 -10.54 -6.91
N GLY A 45 -8.14 -9.25 -7.23
CA GLY A 45 -9.26 -8.48 -7.80
C GLY A 45 -9.89 -9.18 -9.01
N ARG A 46 -11.18 -8.88 -9.24
CA ARG A 46 -11.94 -9.34 -10.43
C ARG A 46 -11.06 -9.26 -11.67
N GLU A 47 -11.16 -10.30 -12.51
CA GLU A 47 -10.40 -10.45 -13.76
C GLU A 47 -10.19 -9.10 -14.43
N ARG A 48 -8.93 -8.77 -14.73
CA ARG A 48 -8.60 -7.53 -15.42
C ARG A 48 -9.40 -7.53 -16.72
N GLY A 49 -10.25 -6.53 -16.93
CA GLY A 49 -10.97 -6.39 -18.18
C GLY A 49 -10.00 -6.48 -19.36
N THR A 50 -10.37 -7.23 -20.37
CA THR A 50 -9.56 -7.37 -21.58
C THR A 50 -9.67 -6.08 -22.39
N ARG A 51 -8.55 -5.63 -22.98
CA ARG A 51 -8.55 -4.50 -23.91
C ARG A 51 -9.34 -4.90 -25.16
N ILE A 52 -10.49 -4.27 -25.39
CA ILE A 52 -11.22 -4.40 -26.66
C ILE A 52 -10.67 -3.36 -27.62
N VAL A 53 -10.11 -3.81 -28.73
CA VAL A 53 -9.75 -2.96 -29.88
C VAL A 53 -10.99 -2.90 -30.77
N VAL A 54 -11.45 -1.69 -31.08
CA VAL A 54 -12.52 -1.46 -32.06
C VAL A 54 -11.86 -0.90 -33.32
N GLU A 55 -12.10 -1.55 -34.46
CA GLU A 55 -11.80 -1.03 -35.82
C GLU A 55 -12.99 -0.24 -36.37
#